data_AF-A0AAF0EK50-F1
#
_entry.id   AF-A0AAF0EK50-F1
#
_cell.length_a   1.000
_cell.length_b   1.000
_cell.length_c   1.000
_cell.angle_alpha   90.00
_cell.angle_beta   90.00
_cell.angle_gamma   90.00
#
_symmetry.space_group_name_H-M   'P 1'
#
loop_
_entity.id
_entity.type
_entity.pdbx_description
1 polymer ?
#
loop_
_entity_poly.entity_id
_entity_poly.type
_entity_poly.pdbx_seq_one_letter_code
_entity_poly.pdbx_strand_id
1 'polypeptide(L)'
;MASSKADSLKAFYGMAAAPNAPEDEPAPAPTLEECTATQSLSELLALSSEKLDVVRDLYADRQSLVYNHHQELVGASETVGEMRRGIEALKPRRTSLEEQLAQMRQQPTEPLGASTPKDALPWAEQVAPVVELPLTLRRILDEHTPKSVADAEAALQAQAPVLAAWVDAHVAGADELQRLCRDMIVQAHTPST
;
A
#
# COMPACT_ATOMS: atom_id res chain seq x y z
N MET A 1 13.92 -20.23 -25.84
CA MET A 1 13.38 -18.92 -26.24
C MET A 1 11.86 -19.03 -26.19
N ALA A 2 11.23 -18.60 -25.10
CA ALA A 2 9.78 -18.71 -24.92
C ALA A 2 9.09 -17.63 -25.77
N SER A 3 8.39 -18.04 -26.83
CA SER A 3 7.54 -17.13 -27.61
C SER A 3 6.43 -16.60 -26.70
N SER A 4 6.37 -15.28 -26.53
CA SER A 4 5.37 -14.65 -25.68
C SER A 4 3.98 -14.86 -26.27
N LYS A 5 2.99 -15.21 -25.44
CA LYS A 5 1.58 -15.35 -25.84
C LYS A 5 1.05 -14.08 -26.54
N ALA A 6 1.62 -12.92 -26.22
CA ALA A 6 1.34 -11.66 -26.89
C ALA A 6 1.79 -11.63 -28.36
N ASP A 7 2.89 -12.30 -28.71
CA ASP A 7 3.38 -12.37 -30.08
C ASP A 7 2.57 -13.35 -30.93
N SER A 8 2.08 -14.44 -30.32
CA SER A 8 1.16 -15.38 -30.96
C SER A 8 -0.21 -14.75 -31.28
N LEU A 9 -0.75 -13.93 -30.38
CA LEU A 9 -1.99 -13.20 -30.61
C LEU A 9 -1.83 -12.13 -31.72
N LYS A 10 -0.70 -11.41 -31.75
CA LYS A 10 -0.41 -10.44 -32.81
C LYS A 10 -0.27 -11.07 -34.19
N ALA A 11 0.31 -12.28 -34.26
CA ALA A 11 0.38 -13.05 -35.49
C ALA A 11 -1.02 -13.53 -35.93
N PHE A 12 -1.86 -13.98 -35.00
CA PHE A 12 -3.22 -14.43 -35.28
C PHE A 12 -4.13 -13.30 -35.79
N TYR A 13 -4.01 -12.09 -35.24
CA TYR A 13 -4.76 -10.90 -35.69
C TYR A 13 -4.08 -10.11 -36.83
N GLY A 14 -3.03 -10.65 -37.45
CA GLY A 14 -2.37 -10.03 -38.61
C GLY A 14 -1.65 -8.70 -38.34
N MET A 15 -1.51 -8.29 -37.09
CA MET A 15 -0.93 -6.99 -36.72
C MET A 15 0.60 -6.95 -36.79
N ALA A 16 1.26 -8.10 -36.93
CA ALA A 16 2.72 -8.21 -37.06
C ALA A 16 3.23 -8.21 -38.51
N ALA A 17 2.34 -8.20 -39.52
CA ALA A 17 2.76 -8.18 -40.91
C ALA A 17 3.18 -6.76 -41.30
N ALA A 18 4.48 -6.58 -41.53
CA ALA A 18 5.02 -5.44 -42.27
C ALA A 18 4.28 -5.28 -43.61
N PRO A 19 4.13 -4.07 -44.17
CA PRO A 19 3.30 -3.78 -45.34
C PRO A 19 3.80 -4.37 -46.68
N ASN A 20 4.69 -5.38 -46.66
CA ASN A 20 5.29 -6.01 -47.84
C ASN A 20 5.60 -7.51 -47.58
N ALA A 21 4.64 -8.29 -47.12
CA ALA A 21 4.67 -9.74 -47.30
C ALA A 21 3.71 -10.09 -48.44
N PRO A 22 4.10 -10.92 -49.42
CA PRO A 22 3.21 -11.28 -50.51
C PRO A 22 1.98 -11.95 -49.89
N GLU A 23 0.83 -11.35 -50.14
CA GLU A 23 -0.43 -12.07 -50.06
C GLU A 23 -0.23 -13.33 -50.91
N ASP A 24 -0.22 -14.51 -50.28
CA ASP A 24 -0.49 -15.76 -50.99
C ASP A 24 -1.94 -15.65 -51.45
N GLU A 25 -2.16 -14.88 -52.53
CA GLU A 25 -3.39 -14.95 -53.29
C GLU A 25 -3.49 -16.42 -53.73
N PRO A 26 -4.54 -17.15 -53.30
CA PRO A 26 -4.74 -18.49 -53.82
C PRO A 26 -4.85 -18.37 -55.33
N ALA A 27 -4.05 -19.16 -56.05
CA ALA A 27 -4.10 -19.24 -57.51
C ALA A 27 -5.56 -19.25 -57.97
N PRO A 28 -5.89 -18.52 -59.06
CA PRO A 28 -7.29 -18.34 -59.46
C PRO A 28 -7.95 -19.71 -59.57
N ALA A 29 -9.02 -19.91 -58.79
CA ALA A 29 -9.76 -21.16 -58.82
C ALA A 29 -10.15 -21.45 -60.28
N PRO A 30 -10.04 -22.72 -60.73
CA PRO A 30 -10.35 -23.07 -62.11
C PRO A 30 -11.77 -22.60 -62.42
N THR A 31 -11.91 -21.91 -63.54
CA THR A 31 -13.21 -21.37 -63.94
C THR A 31 -14.18 -22.51 -64.24
N LEU A 32 -15.48 -22.26 -64.07
CA LEU A 32 -16.50 -23.28 -64.26
C LEU A 32 -16.44 -23.90 -65.66
N GLU A 33 -16.07 -23.11 -66.66
CA GLU A 33 -15.85 -23.54 -68.05
C GLU A 33 -14.70 -24.57 -68.16
N GLU A 34 -13.57 -24.33 -67.51
CA GLU A 34 -12.41 -25.24 -67.48
C GLU A 34 -12.75 -26.56 -66.77
N CYS A 35 -13.50 -26.52 -65.68
CA CYS A 35 -13.98 -27.70 -64.96
C CYS A 35 -14.94 -28.54 -65.81
N THR A 36 -15.87 -27.91 -66.53
CA THR A 36 -16.81 -28.63 -67.42
C THR A 36 -16.16 -29.21 -68.67
N ALA A 37 -15.02 -28.65 -69.10
CA ALA A 37 -14.27 -29.14 -70.25
C ALA A 37 -13.35 -30.34 -69.92
N THR A 38 -12.93 -30.47 -68.66
CA THR A 38 -11.92 -31.47 -68.25
C THR A 38 -12.47 -32.60 -67.38
N GLN A 39 -13.57 -32.38 -66.65
CA GLN A 39 -14.08 -33.35 -65.66
C GLN A 39 -15.42 -33.96 -66.11
N SER A 40 -15.63 -35.22 -65.72
CA SER A 40 -16.90 -35.91 -65.96
C SER A 40 -18.00 -35.40 -65.00
N LEU A 41 -19.27 -35.54 -65.39
CA LEU A 41 -20.42 -35.08 -64.60
C LEU A 41 -20.44 -35.65 -63.17
N SER A 42 -20.04 -36.91 -63.00
CA SER A 42 -19.94 -37.56 -61.68
C SER A 42 -18.87 -36.95 -60.79
N GLU A 43 -17.71 -36.58 -61.36
CA GLU A 43 -16.61 -35.93 -60.63
C GLU A 43 -17.00 -34.52 -60.23
N LEU A 44 -17.67 -33.79 -61.12
CA LEU A 44 -18.14 -32.43 -60.84
C LEU A 44 -19.23 -32.41 -59.76
N LEU A 45 -20.13 -33.39 -59.74
CA LEU A 45 -21.12 -33.54 -58.67
C LEU A 45 -20.46 -33.91 -57.34
N ALA A 46 -19.48 -34.81 -57.32
CA ALA A 46 -18.73 -35.16 -56.12
C ALA A 46 -17.97 -33.94 -55.55
N LEU A 47 -17.27 -33.20 -56.41
CA LEU A 47 -16.59 -31.95 -56.05
C LEU A 47 -17.58 -30.92 -55.52
N SER A 48 -18.75 -30.78 -56.15
CA SER A 48 -19.79 -29.85 -55.68
C SER A 48 -20.30 -30.22 -54.29
N SER A 49 -20.45 -31.52 -54.00
CA SER A 49 -20.85 -32.00 -52.67
C SER A 49 -19.78 -31.67 -51.64
N GLU A 50 -18.51 -31.97 -51.94
CA GLU A 50 -17.37 -31.66 -51.07
C GLU A 50 -17.28 -30.15 -50.77
N LYS A 51 -17.41 -29.30 -51.80
CA LYS A 51 -17.39 -27.84 -51.61
C LYS A 51 -18.59 -27.34 -50.80
N LEU A 52 -19.77 -27.93 -50.98
CA LEU A 52 -20.94 -27.59 -50.16
C LEU A 52 -20.74 -27.96 -48.69
N ASP A 53 -20.07 -29.08 -48.40
CA ASP A 53 -19.76 -29.47 -47.03
C ASP A 53 -18.72 -28.53 -46.42
N VAL A 54 -17.67 -28.16 -47.16
CA VAL A 54 -16.70 -27.13 -46.72
C VAL A 54 -17.38 -25.79 -46.47
N VAL A 55 -18.32 -25.38 -47.31
CA VAL A 55 -19.09 -24.13 -47.11
C VAL A 55 -19.94 -24.21 -45.84
N ARG A 56 -20.53 -25.37 -45.53
CA ARG A 56 -21.30 -25.57 -44.29
C ARG A 56 -20.40 -25.52 -43.06
N ASP A 57 -19.23 -26.15 -43.12
CA ASP A 57 -18.25 -26.12 -42.03
C ASP A 57 -17.74 -24.69 -41.79
N LEU A 58 -17.38 -23.98 -42.86
CA LEU A 58 -16.99 -22.57 -42.78
C LEU A 58 -18.11 -21.67 -42.22
N TYR A 59 -19.38 -21.97 -42.55
CA TYR A 59 -20.51 -21.24 -41.99
C TYR A 59 -20.67 -21.52 -40.50
N ALA A 60 -20.51 -22.77 -40.06
CA ALA A 60 -20.54 -23.14 -38.66
C ALA A 60 -19.39 -22.49 -37.87
N ASP A 61 -18.18 -22.50 -38.42
CA ASP A 61 -17.00 -21.86 -37.82
C ASP A 61 -17.17 -20.35 -37.72
N ARG A 62 -17.66 -19.70 -38.79
CA ARG A 62 -17.97 -18.27 -38.78
C ARG A 62 -19.03 -17.95 -37.72
N GLN A 63 -20.10 -18.72 -37.65
CA GLN A 63 -21.16 -18.48 -36.68
C GLN A 63 -20.65 -18.67 -35.24
N SER A 64 -19.83 -19.69 -35.00
CA SER A 64 -19.15 -19.93 -33.73
C SER A 64 -18.24 -18.77 -33.35
N LEU A 65 -17.41 -18.30 -34.28
CA LEU A 65 -16.50 -17.18 -34.06
C LEU A 65 -17.25 -15.87 -33.77
N VAL A 66 -18.28 -15.56 -34.56
CA VAL A 66 -19.10 -14.35 -34.36
C VAL A 66 -19.79 -14.40 -33.01
N TYR A 67 -20.36 -15.54 -32.63
CA TYR A 67 -21.03 -15.67 -31.35
C TYR A 67 -20.04 -15.54 -30.19
N ASN A 68 -18.90 -16.23 -30.25
CA ASN A 68 -17.87 -16.15 -29.21
C ASN A 68 -17.36 -14.71 -29.05
N HIS A 69 -16.96 -14.08 -30.16
CA HIS A 69 -16.46 -12.71 -30.13
C HIS A 69 -17.53 -11.70 -29.68
N HIS A 70 -18.80 -11.91 -30.07
CA HIS A 70 -19.88 -11.06 -29.60
C HIS A 70 -20.07 -11.17 -28.07
N GLN A 71 -20.05 -12.38 -27.53
CA GLN A 71 -20.16 -12.58 -26.07
C GLN A 71 -18.95 -11.98 -25.33
N GLU A 72 -17.74 -12.12 -25.87
CA GLU A 72 -16.55 -11.46 -25.31
C GLU A 72 -16.66 -9.94 -25.34
N LEU A 73 -17.11 -9.35 -26.47
CA LEU A 73 -17.31 -7.91 -26.59
C LEU A 73 -18.40 -7.39 -25.64
N VAL A 74 -19.50 -8.14 -25.49
CA VAL A 74 -20.57 -7.80 -24.54
C VAL A 74 -20.02 -7.85 -23.11
N GLY A 75 -19.34 -8.93 -22.72
CA GLY A 75 -18.74 -9.04 -21.39
C GLY A 75 -17.69 -7.96 -21.11
N ALA A 76 -16.88 -7.60 -22.10
CA ALA A 76 -15.94 -6.49 -21.99
C ALA A 76 -16.66 -5.14 -21.84
N SER A 77 -17.74 -4.93 -22.59
CA SER A 77 -18.58 -3.72 -22.49
C SER A 77 -19.24 -3.59 -21.12
N GLU A 78 -19.77 -4.69 -20.57
CA GLU A 78 -20.33 -4.74 -19.23
C GLU A 78 -19.28 -4.40 -18.16
N THR A 79 -18.08 -4.99 -18.27
CA THR A 79 -16.95 -4.71 -17.38
C THR A 79 -16.56 -3.23 -17.43
N VAL A 80 -16.45 -2.63 -18.63
CA VAL A 80 -16.18 -1.19 -18.79
C VAL A 80 -17.30 -0.35 -18.19
N GLY A 81 -18.56 -0.79 -18.33
CA GLY A 81 -19.72 -0.16 -17.70
C GLY A 81 -19.66 -0.18 -16.16
N GLU A 82 -19.25 -1.31 -15.57
CA GLU A 82 -19.01 -1.43 -14.13
C GLU A 82 -17.87 -0.54 -13.65
N MET A 83 -16.73 -0.56 -14.36
CA MET A 83 -15.60 0.32 -14.06
C MET A 83 -16.01 1.80 -14.11
N ARG A 84 -16.79 2.20 -15.13
CA ARG A 84 -17.30 3.56 -15.26
C ARG A 84 -18.22 3.94 -14.10
N ARG A 85 -19.15 3.06 -13.71
CA ARG A 85 -20.00 3.26 -12.53
C ARG A 85 -19.19 3.39 -11.25
N GLY A 86 -18.15 2.58 -11.08
CA GLY A 86 -17.20 2.68 -9.98
C GLY A 86 -16.52 4.05 -9.94
N ILE A 87 -15.98 4.51 -11.06
CA ILE A 87 -15.33 5.83 -11.16
C ILE A 87 -16.31 6.97 -10.86
N GLU A 88 -17.54 6.92 -11.39
CA GLU A 88 -18.59 7.90 -11.09
C GLU A 88 -18.93 7.90 -9.59
N ALA A 89 -18.97 6.74 -8.94
CA ALA A 89 -19.19 6.63 -7.49
C ALA A 89 -18.02 7.19 -6.66
N LEU A 90 -16.80 7.24 -7.21
CA LEU A 90 -15.64 7.86 -6.57
C LEU A 90 -15.62 9.39 -6.68
N LYS A 91 -16.28 9.98 -7.70
CA LYS A 91 -16.35 11.45 -7.84
C LYS A 91 -16.86 12.19 -6.61
N PRO A 92 -18.00 11.82 -5.96
CA PRO A 92 -18.48 12.53 -4.78
C PRO A 92 -17.51 12.43 -3.60
N ARG A 93 -16.76 11.34 -3.48
CA ARG A 93 -15.72 11.20 -2.45
C ARG A 93 -14.55 12.14 -2.72
N ARG A 94 -14.14 12.26 -3.98
CA ARG A 94 -13.10 13.20 -4.39
C ARG A 94 -13.52 14.64 -4.11
N THR A 95 -14.74 15.03 -4.51
CA THR A 95 -15.23 16.40 -4.26
C THR A 95 -15.36 16.68 -2.76
N SER A 96 -15.83 15.70 -1.98
CA SER A 96 -15.89 15.81 -0.52
C SER A 96 -14.51 15.99 0.12
N LEU A 97 -13.48 15.27 -0.36
CA LEU A 97 -12.11 15.46 0.12
C LEU A 97 -11.53 16.81 -0.31
N GLU A 98 -11.77 17.24 -1.55
CA GLU A 98 -11.36 18.56 -2.02
C GLU A 98 -12.01 19.68 -1.18
N GLU A 99 -13.28 19.52 -0.82
CA GLU A 99 -14.01 20.43 0.05
C GLU A 99 -13.49 20.40 1.49
N GLN A 100 -13.25 19.21 2.07
CA GLN A 100 -12.63 19.07 3.40
C GLN A 100 -11.23 19.69 3.44
N LEU A 101 -10.44 19.53 2.38
CA LEU A 101 -9.10 20.09 2.30
C LEU A 101 -9.16 21.62 2.12
N ALA A 102 -10.13 22.13 1.34
CA ALA A 102 -10.39 23.55 1.27
C ALA A 102 -10.84 24.12 2.62
N GLN A 103 -11.71 23.41 3.36
CA GLN A 103 -12.11 23.75 4.71
C GLN A 103 -10.93 23.72 5.68
N MET A 104 -10.04 22.73 5.63
CA MET A 104 -8.81 22.69 6.44
C MET A 104 -7.85 23.84 6.11
N ARG A 105 -7.81 24.29 4.85
CA ARG A 105 -7.00 25.45 4.44
C ARG A 105 -7.62 26.78 4.86
N GLN A 106 -8.95 26.87 4.89
CA GLN A 106 -9.69 28.08 5.24
C GLN A 106 -9.96 28.22 6.74
N GLN A 107 -10.08 27.10 7.45
CA GLN A 107 -9.87 27.08 8.88
C GLN A 107 -8.46 27.63 9.08
N PRO A 108 -8.30 28.78 9.75
CA PRO A 108 -7.06 29.00 10.44
C PRO A 108 -6.84 27.70 11.21
N THR A 109 -5.67 27.09 11.10
CA THR A 109 -5.11 26.41 12.25
C THR A 109 -5.17 27.47 13.35
N GLU A 110 -6.30 27.53 14.08
CA GLU A 110 -6.31 27.87 15.49
C GLU A 110 -5.14 27.04 15.99
N PRO A 111 -3.99 27.69 16.24
CA PRO A 111 -2.83 26.92 16.64
C PRO A 111 -3.31 26.15 17.87
N LEU A 112 -3.07 24.84 17.92
CA LEU A 112 -3.27 24.01 19.11
C LEU A 112 -2.50 24.65 20.27
N GLY A 113 -3.05 25.70 20.87
CA GLY A 113 -2.25 26.79 21.38
C GLY A 113 -1.22 27.30 20.36
N ALA A 114 -1.16 28.60 20.15
CA ALA A 114 0.17 29.16 20.12
C ALA A 114 0.71 28.88 21.53
N SER A 115 1.36 27.73 21.75
CA SER A 115 2.40 27.65 22.76
C SER A 115 3.51 28.55 22.22
N THR A 116 3.26 29.85 22.25
CA THR A 116 4.29 30.85 22.36
C THR A 116 5.32 30.29 23.35
N PRO A 117 6.63 30.44 23.12
CA PRO A 117 7.63 30.24 24.16
C PRO A 117 7.52 31.35 25.23
N LYS A 118 6.28 31.73 25.59
CA LYS A 118 5.93 32.58 26.72
C LYS A 118 5.66 31.75 28.00
N ASP A 119 5.65 30.43 27.85
CA ASP A 119 6.00 29.46 28.88
C ASP A 119 7.22 28.65 28.40
N ALA A 120 8.33 29.34 28.10
CA ALA A 120 9.63 28.76 28.42
C ALA A 120 9.71 28.70 29.96
N LEU A 121 8.82 27.91 30.57
CA LEU A 121 8.95 27.44 31.94
C LEU A 121 10.39 26.96 32.04
N PRO A 122 11.14 27.37 33.06
CA PRO A 122 12.49 26.91 33.27
C PRO A 122 12.42 25.46 33.74
N TRP A 123 11.88 24.57 32.90
CA TRP A 123 11.78 23.14 33.16
C TRP A 123 13.18 22.59 33.40
N ALA A 124 14.20 23.17 32.76
CA ALA A 124 15.59 22.88 33.07
C ALA A 124 15.93 23.15 34.55
N GLU A 125 15.50 24.28 35.12
CA GLU A 125 15.71 24.59 36.55
C GLU A 125 14.81 23.75 37.47
N GLN A 126 13.62 23.35 37.02
CA GLN A 126 12.68 22.54 37.79
C GLN A 126 13.01 21.04 37.75
N VAL A 127 13.65 20.56 36.69
CA VAL A 127 14.01 19.15 36.45
C VAL A 127 15.45 18.86 36.89
N ALA A 128 16.36 19.84 36.83
CA ALA A 128 17.74 19.73 37.31
C ALA A 128 17.86 19.14 38.73
N PRO A 129 17.12 19.62 39.76
CA PRO A 129 17.28 19.07 41.11
C PRO A 129 16.88 17.59 41.20
N VAL A 130 15.92 17.15 40.39
CA VAL A 130 15.41 15.76 40.38
C VAL A 130 16.37 14.82 39.65
N VAL A 131 16.94 15.27 38.54
CA VAL A 131 17.90 14.48 37.75
C VAL A 131 19.27 14.41 38.45
N GLU A 132 19.66 15.45 39.19
CA GLU A 132 20.91 15.43 39.96
C GLU A 132 20.80 14.70 41.31
N LEU A 133 19.59 14.32 41.74
CA LEU A 133 19.38 13.68 43.03
C LEU A 133 20.26 12.43 43.25
N PRO A 134 20.40 11.47 42.31
CA PRO A 134 21.31 10.34 42.48
C PRO A 134 22.78 10.74 42.69
N LEU A 135 23.25 11.81 42.02
CA LEU A 135 24.62 12.30 42.15
C LEU A 135 24.83 12.99 43.50
N THR A 136 23.85 13.77 43.96
CA THR A 136 23.90 14.40 45.29
C THR A 136 23.86 13.36 46.41
N LEU A 137 23.02 12.32 46.30
CA LEU A 137 22.99 11.20 47.24
C LEU A 137 24.35 10.49 47.28
N ARG A 138 24.95 10.20 46.13
CA ARG A 138 26.28 9.57 46.07
C ARG A 138 27.34 10.42 46.79
N ARG A 139 27.37 11.73 46.51
CA ARG A 139 28.31 12.67 47.12
C ARG A 139 28.19 12.71 48.65
N ILE A 140 26.96 12.70 49.16
CA ILE A 140 26.70 12.72 50.61
C ILE A 140 27.07 11.36 51.23
N LEU A 141 26.72 10.26 50.57
CA LEU A 141 27.00 8.91 51.08
C LEU A 141 28.49 8.55 51.08
N ASP A 142 29.29 9.12 50.17
CA ASP A 142 30.75 8.97 50.12
C ASP A 142 31.47 9.53 51.37
N GLU A 143 30.82 10.42 52.14
CA GLU A 143 31.36 10.93 53.41
C GLU A 143 31.30 9.88 54.54
N HIS A 144 30.61 8.75 54.34
CA HIS A 144 30.54 7.58 55.24
C HIS A 144 30.30 7.91 56.72
N THR A 145 29.47 8.91 57.03
CA THR A 145 29.11 9.28 58.40
C THR A 145 27.64 8.95 58.70
N PRO A 146 27.28 8.67 59.97
CA PRO A 146 25.88 8.43 60.33
C PRO A 146 24.99 9.66 60.10
N LYS A 147 25.58 10.87 60.07
CA LYS A 147 24.88 12.10 59.70
C LYS A 147 24.64 12.20 58.20
N SER A 148 25.57 11.71 57.37
CA SER A 148 25.41 11.77 55.92
C SER A 148 24.27 10.89 55.42
N VAL A 149 23.98 9.76 56.09
CA VAL A 149 22.80 8.94 55.77
C VAL A 149 21.48 9.68 56.09
N ALA A 150 21.42 10.40 57.22
CA ALA A 150 20.25 11.20 57.59
C ALA A 150 20.06 12.42 56.65
N ASP A 151 21.16 13.06 56.24
CA ASP A 151 21.14 14.19 55.31
C ASP A 151 20.74 13.74 53.89
N ALA A 152 21.17 12.54 53.47
CA ALA A 152 20.76 11.91 52.21
C ALA A 152 19.26 11.56 52.20
N GLU A 153 18.73 11.04 53.31
CA GLU A 153 17.30 10.77 53.45
C GLU A 153 16.47 12.06 53.40
N ALA A 154 16.93 13.12 54.08
CA ALA A 154 16.29 14.44 54.04
C ALA A 154 16.24 15.02 52.61
N ALA A 155 17.32 14.86 51.83
CA ALA A 155 17.37 15.29 50.44
C ALA A 155 16.39 14.53 49.52
N LEU A 156 16.21 13.21 49.75
CA LEU A 156 15.22 12.41 49.04
C LEU A 156 13.79 12.80 49.44
N GLN A 157 13.54 13.01 50.73
CA GLN A 157 12.23 13.43 51.24
C GLN A 157 11.81 14.80 50.69
N ALA A 158 12.75 15.73 50.53
CA ALA A 158 12.50 17.05 49.95
C ALA A 158 11.97 16.97 48.50
N GLN A 159 12.36 15.95 47.73
CA GLN A 159 11.97 15.78 46.32
C GLN A 159 10.94 14.66 46.09
N ALA A 160 10.58 13.91 47.14
CA ALA A 160 9.57 12.86 47.10
C ALA A 160 8.22 13.24 46.48
N PRO A 161 7.61 14.43 46.75
CA PRO A 161 6.33 14.78 46.15
C PRO A 161 6.43 15.03 44.64
N VAL A 162 7.58 15.48 44.15
CA VAL A 162 7.82 15.73 42.72
C VAL A 162 7.97 14.40 41.97
N LEU A 163 8.75 13.47 42.54
CA LEU A 163 8.88 12.11 41.99
C LEU A 163 7.55 11.37 41.99
N ALA A 164 6.74 11.48 43.05
CA ALA A 164 5.40 10.87 43.09
C ALA A 164 4.48 11.43 42.00
N ALA A 165 4.46 12.76 41.81
CA ALA A 165 3.69 13.38 40.75
C ALA A 165 4.13 12.92 39.34
N TRP A 166 5.43 12.65 39.13
CA TRP A 166 5.95 12.15 37.85
C TRP A 166 5.60 10.68 37.60
N VAL A 167 5.56 9.86 38.65
CA VAL A 167 5.08 8.48 38.59
C VAL A 167 3.59 8.44 38.27
N ASP A 168 2.77 9.27 38.91
CA ASP A 168 1.33 9.36 38.64
C ASP A 168 1.06 9.84 37.20
N ALA A 169 1.89 10.75 36.68
CA ALA A 169 1.86 11.23 35.31
C ALA A 169 2.47 10.23 34.29
N HIS A 170 2.93 9.06 34.72
CA HIS A 170 3.55 8.03 33.87
C HIS A 170 4.73 8.55 33.05
N VAL A 171 5.56 9.40 33.66
CA VAL A 171 6.80 9.90 33.04
C VAL A 171 7.80 8.75 32.92
N ALA A 172 8.23 8.46 31.69
CA ALA A 172 9.17 7.38 31.42
C ALA A 172 10.46 7.54 32.27
N GLY A 173 10.80 6.51 33.05
CA GLY A 173 12.01 6.47 33.88
C GLY A 173 11.89 7.10 35.28
N ALA A 174 10.76 7.74 35.62
CA ALA A 174 10.57 8.31 36.97
C ALA A 174 10.51 7.21 38.06
N ASP A 175 9.87 6.08 37.76
CA ASP A 175 9.84 4.90 38.63
C ASP A 175 11.23 4.32 38.90
N GLU A 176 12.06 4.25 37.85
CA GLU A 176 13.42 3.73 37.93
C GLU A 176 14.31 4.67 38.77
N LEU A 177 14.20 5.97 38.53
CA LEU A 177 14.92 6.99 39.29
C LEU A 177 14.57 6.94 40.78
N GLN A 178 13.28 6.86 41.11
CA GLN A 178 12.83 6.78 42.51
C GLN A 178 13.35 5.50 43.19
N ARG A 179 13.33 4.37 42.47
CA ARG A 179 13.84 3.09 42.98
C ARG A 179 15.35 3.15 43.24
N LEU A 180 16.13 3.68 42.29
CA LEU A 180 17.58 3.83 42.42
C LEU A 180 17.97 4.66 43.66
N CYS A 181 17.27 5.77 43.90
CA CYS A 181 17.57 6.65 45.03
C CYS A 181 17.27 5.98 46.38
N ARG A 182 16.18 5.19 46.44
CA ARG A 182 15.84 4.40 47.63
C ARG A 182 16.87 3.29 47.86
N ASP A 183 17.26 2.58 46.81
CA ASP A 183 18.24 1.49 46.88
C ASP A 183 19.61 1.99 47.36
N MET A 184 20.04 3.19 46.94
CA MET A 184 21.29 3.81 47.42
C MET A 184 21.28 4.08 48.93
N ILE A 185 20.15 4.56 49.47
CA ILE A 185 20.01 4.78 50.92
C ILE A 185 19.97 3.44 51.66
N VAL A 186 19.24 2.44 51.15
CA VAL A 186 19.19 1.10 51.76
C VAL A 186 20.57 0.45 51.79
N GLN A 187 21.34 0.56 50.69
CA GLN A 187 22.72 0.07 50.61
C GLN A 187 23.65 0.77 51.61
N ALA A 188 23.44 2.07 51.87
CA ALA A 188 24.20 2.80 52.89
C ALA A 188 23.83 2.40 54.33
N HIS A 189 22.59 1.97 54.57
CA HIS A 189 22.13 1.44 55.87
C HIS A 189 22.62 0.01 56.14
N THR A 190 22.94 -0.74 55.09
CA THR A 190 23.55 -2.07 55.18
C THR A 190 25.06 -1.94 54.98
N PRO A 191 25.86 -1.62 56.01
CA PRO A 191 27.31 -1.66 55.84
C PRO A 191 27.71 -3.07 55.40
N SER A 192 28.44 -3.17 54.30
CA SER A 192 28.96 -4.45 53.80
C SER A 192 29.65 -5.17 54.96
N THR A 193 29.13 -6.35 55.32
CA THR A 193 29.83 -7.28 56.21
C THR A 193 31.03 -7.87 55.50
#